data_AF-A0A928I5L5-F1
#
_entry.id   AF-A0A928I5L5-F1
#
_cell.length_a   1.000
_cell.length_b   1.000
_cell.length_c   1.000
_cell.angle_alpha   90.00
_cell.angle_beta   90.00
_cell.angle_gamma   90.00
#
_symmetry.space_group_name_H-M   'P 1'
#
loop_
_entity.id
_entity.type
_entity.pdbx_description
1 polymer ?
#
loop_
_entity_poly.entity_id
_entity_poly.type
_entity_poly.pdbx_seq_one_letter_code
_entity_poly.pdbx_strand_id
1 'polypeptide(L)'
;MKIKNEIPVGVCEAPELLTVQPSPHIKSGVTTQKLMLDVIIALMPACLFGIYQFGLSAAILLLVGVVSCVFFEWAVRKILRRKSSIGDLSAVVTGLLISMNLPSTVPFWLPIVGSFIAIVVVKQLFGGIGKNFLNPALAARVFLFLS
;
A
#
# COMPACT_ATOMS: atom_id res chain seq x y z
N MET A 1 -45.59 47.65 34.67
CA MET A 1 -45.93 47.91 36.08
C MET A 1 -46.48 46.62 36.68
N LYS A 2 -46.04 46.26 37.91
CA LYS A 2 -46.16 44.98 38.66
C LYS A 2 -45.26 43.84 38.16
N ILE A 3 -44.16 43.45 38.81
CA ILE A 3 -43.82 43.09 40.21
C ILE A 3 -44.32 41.69 40.60
N LYS A 4 -43.35 40.74 40.64
CA LYS A 4 -43.10 39.65 41.62
C LYS A 4 -44.11 38.50 41.75
N ASN A 5 -43.64 37.26 41.54
CA ASN A 5 -43.62 36.15 42.53
C ASN A 5 -43.07 34.88 41.85
N GLU A 6 -41.86 34.44 42.20
CA GLU A 6 -41.57 33.30 43.09
C GLU A 6 -41.57 31.94 42.39
N ILE A 7 -40.38 31.52 41.94
CA ILE A 7 -39.99 30.11 41.96
C ILE A 7 -38.52 30.06 42.44
N PRO A 8 -38.26 29.72 43.71
CA PRO A 8 -36.92 29.41 44.17
C PRO A 8 -36.61 27.92 43.97
N VAL A 9 -35.31 27.61 44.07
CA VAL A 9 -34.68 26.31 44.26
C VAL A 9 -34.55 25.36 43.04
N GLY A 10 -33.31 25.26 42.53
CA GLY A 10 -32.76 23.97 42.08
C GLY A 10 -32.46 23.76 40.60
N VAL A 11 -32.10 24.79 39.82
CA VAL A 11 -31.60 24.54 38.45
C VAL A 11 -30.12 24.18 38.54
N CYS A 12 -29.80 22.88 38.47
CA CYS A 12 -28.47 22.45 38.09
C CYS A 12 -28.16 23.13 36.74
N GLU A 13 -27.22 24.07 36.72
CA GLU A 13 -26.65 24.60 35.48
C GLU A 13 -26.20 23.41 34.63
N ALA A 14 -26.94 23.14 33.55
CA ALA A 14 -26.48 22.21 32.53
C ALA A 14 -25.18 22.81 31.99
N PRO A 15 -24.02 22.12 32.10
CA PRO A 15 -22.79 22.66 31.58
C PRO A 15 -22.98 22.93 30.10
N GLU A 16 -22.53 24.10 29.66
CA GLU A 16 -22.41 24.47 28.25
C GLU A 16 -21.84 23.25 27.50
N LEU A 17 -22.64 22.68 26.59
CA LEU A 17 -22.25 21.52 25.80
C LEU A 17 -21.13 21.95 24.84
N LEU A 18 -19.92 22.01 25.37
CA LEU A 18 -18.70 22.21 24.62
C LEU A 18 -18.66 21.10 23.59
N THR A 19 -18.84 21.46 22.32
CA THR A 19 -18.59 20.54 21.21
C THR A 19 -17.11 20.25 21.22
N VAL A 20 -16.73 19.15 21.89
CA VAL A 20 -15.38 18.61 21.89
C VAL A 20 -15.15 18.04 20.50
N GLN A 21 -14.77 18.93 19.57
CA GLN A 21 -14.13 18.50 18.33
C GLN A 21 -12.85 17.79 18.77
N PRO A 22 -12.60 16.53 18.33
CA PRO A 22 -11.27 15.96 18.51
C PRO A 22 -10.26 16.95 17.93
N SER A 23 -9.07 17.04 18.55
CA SER A 23 -7.99 17.95 18.17
C SER A 23 -7.89 18.06 16.65
N PRO A 24 -7.61 19.24 16.06
CA PRO A 24 -7.51 19.39 14.61
C PRO A 24 -6.33 18.54 14.12
N HIS A 25 -6.60 17.27 13.88
CA HIS A 25 -5.65 16.34 13.32
C HIS A 25 -5.62 16.73 11.86
N ILE A 26 -4.59 17.48 11.47
CA ILE A 26 -4.34 17.91 10.09
C ILE A 26 -4.66 16.72 9.20
N LYS A 27 -5.79 16.79 8.49
CA LYS A 27 -6.15 15.79 7.50
C LYS A 27 -5.23 16.05 6.32
N SER A 28 -4.00 15.57 6.43
CA SER A 28 -3.03 15.61 5.36
C SER A 28 -3.71 14.99 4.13
N GLY A 29 -3.77 15.73 3.02
CA GLY A 29 -4.32 15.25 1.75
C GLY A 29 -3.43 14.22 1.05
N VAL A 30 -2.59 13.54 1.84
CA VAL A 30 -1.63 12.53 1.40
C VAL A 30 -2.34 11.20 1.39
N THR A 31 -2.72 10.77 0.19
CA THR A 31 -3.33 9.46 -0.03
C THR A 31 -2.24 8.42 -0.25
N THR A 32 -2.51 7.16 0.08
CA THR A 32 -1.59 6.05 -0.19
C THR A 32 -1.18 5.98 -1.65
N GLN A 33 -2.11 6.29 -2.57
CA GLN A 33 -1.83 6.35 -4.00
C GLN A 33 -0.79 7.43 -4.36
N LYS A 34 -0.85 8.62 -3.75
CA LYS A 34 0.16 9.68 -3.99
C LYS A 34 1.54 9.25 -3.50
N LEU A 35 1.63 8.69 -2.30
CA LEU A 35 2.89 8.18 -1.76
C LEU A 35 3.48 7.07 -2.65
N MET A 36 2.65 6.13 -3.13
CA MET A 36 3.12 5.05 -4.01
C MET A 36 3.55 5.58 -5.38
N LEU A 37 2.90 6.64 -5.88
CA LEU A 37 3.29 7.31 -7.11
C LEU A 37 4.61 8.07 -6.94
N ASP A 38 4.83 8.76 -5.82
CA ASP A 38 6.11 9.41 -5.49
C ASP A 38 7.25 8.40 -5.45
N VAL A 39 7.01 7.21 -4.87
CA VAL A 39 7.98 6.10 -4.87
C VAL A 39 8.28 5.62 -6.29
N ILE A 40 7.26 5.48 -7.15
CA ILE A 40 7.49 5.10 -8.55
C ILE A 40 8.34 6.15 -9.25
N ILE A 41 8.03 7.44 -9.11
CA ILE A 41 8.81 8.54 -9.70
C ILE A 41 10.26 8.51 -9.20
N ALA A 42 10.47 8.26 -7.90
CA ALA A 42 11.80 8.13 -7.33
C ALA A 42 12.58 6.91 -7.88
N LEU A 43 11.88 5.82 -8.22
CA LEU A 43 12.48 4.61 -8.80
C LEU A 43 12.74 4.71 -10.31
N MET A 44 12.06 5.60 -11.04
CA MET A 44 12.25 5.78 -12.48
C MET A 44 13.71 5.98 -12.91
N PRO A 45 14.51 6.89 -12.32
CA PRO A 45 15.91 7.08 -12.73
C PRO A 45 16.74 5.81 -12.50
N ALA A 46 16.49 5.07 -11.41
CA ALA A 46 17.17 3.82 -11.13
C ALA A 46 16.77 2.70 -12.12
N CYS A 47 15.50 2.64 -12.51
CA CYS A 47 15.01 1.69 -13.52
C CYS A 47 15.64 1.97 -14.89
N LEU A 48 15.69 3.24 -15.30
CA LEU A 48 16.28 3.65 -16.58
C LEU A 48 17.77 3.30 -16.64
N PHE A 49 18.52 3.59 -15.57
CA PHE A 49 19.93 3.24 -15.49
C PHE A 49 20.14 1.71 -15.49
N GLY A 50 19.29 0.95 -14.79
CA GLY A 50 19.33 -0.52 -14.81
C GLY A 50 19.11 -1.09 -16.21
N ILE A 51 18.14 -0.56 -16.96
CA ILE A 51 17.90 -1.00 -18.36
C ILE A 51 19.07 -0.61 -19.26
N TYR A 52 19.67 0.57 -19.07
CA TYR A 52 20.84 0.99 -19.84
C TYR A 52 22.05 0.08 -19.61
N GLN A 53 22.31 -0.31 -18.35
CA GLN A 53 23.48 -1.12 -18.01
C GLN A 53 23.32 -2.61 -18.33
N PHE A 54 22.13 -3.17 -18.09
CA PHE A 54 21.86 -4.61 -18.21
C PHE A 54 21.14 -4.99 -19.52
N GLY A 55 20.73 -4.01 -20.31
CA GLY A 55 20.11 -4.21 -21.62
C GLY A 55 18.65 -4.69 -21.55
N LEU A 56 18.20 -5.25 -22.67
CA LEU A 56 16.79 -5.60 -22.91
C LEU A 56 16.26 -6.70 -21.98
N SER A 57 17.14 -7.60 -21.51
CA SER A 57 16.80 -8.65 -20.55
C SER A 57 16.27 -8.08 -19.23
N ALA A 58 16.84 -6.97 -18.75
CA ALA A 58 16.39 -6.33 -17.51
C ALA A 58 15.01 -5.69 -17.67
N ALA A 59 14.73 -5.10 -18.84
CA ALA A 59 13.42 -4.53 -19.15
C ALA A 59 12.33 -5.61 -19.17
N ILE A 60 12.61 -6.77 -19.79
CA ILE A 60 11.68 -7.90 -19.79
C ILE A 60 11.43 -8.40 -18.36
N LEU A 61 12.49 -8.52 -17.55
CA LEU A 61 12.38 -9.02 -16.18
C LEU A 61 11.54 -8.09 -15.29
N LEU A 62 11.76 -6.79 -15.39
CA LEU A 62 10.94 -5.76 -14.74
C LEU A 62 9.47 -5.87 -15.16
N LEU A 63 9.22 -6.00 -16.46
CA LEU A 63 7.86 -6.09 -17.00
C LEU A 63 7.15 -7.35 -16.51
N VAL A 64 7.83 -8.51 -16.56
CA VAL A 64 7.29 -9.78 -16.08
C VAL A 64 6.96 -9.71 -14.59
N GLY A 65 7.84 -9.14 -13.75
CA GLY A 65 7.59 -9.03 -12.32
C GLY A 65 6.43 -8.09 -11.98
N VAL A 66 6.34 -6.94 -12.64
CA VAL A 66 5.22 -5.99 -12.46
C VAL A 66 3.90 -6.61 -12.90
N VAL A 67 3.86 -7.18 -14.11
CA VAL A 67 2.64 -7.82 -14.65
C VAL A 67 2.20 -8.97 -13.75
N SER A 68 3.13 -9.80 -13.29
CA SER A 68 2.82 -10.92 -12.39
C SER A 68 2.28 -10.45 -11.05
N CYS A 69 2.89 -9.46 -10.41
CA CYS A 69 2.39 -8.90 -9.16
C CYS A 69 0.98 -8.30 -9.30
N VAL A 70 0.74 -7.51 -10.36
CA VAL A 70 -0.58 -6.91 -10.62
C VAL A 70 -1.61 -8.01 -10.90
N PHE A 71 -1.25 -9.03 -11.68
CA PHE A 71 -2.09 -10.17 -11.98
C PHE A 71 -2.49 -10.94 -10.73
N PHE A 72 -1.53 -11.30 -9.86
CA PHE A 72 -1.83 -12.02 -8.62
C PHE A 72 -2.70 -11.19 -7.67
N GLU A 73 -2.46 -9.88 -7.57
CA GLU A 73 -3.27 -9.02 -6.72
C GLU A 73 -4.72 -8.95 -7.23
N TRP A 74 -4.88 -8.77 -8.53
CA TRP A 74 -6.18 -8.80 -9.18
C TRP A 74 -6.89 -10.15 -9.00
N ALA A 75 -6.18 -11.25 -9.26
CA ALA A 75 -6.72 -12.61 -9.20
C ALA A 75 -7.20 -12.94 -7.78
N VAL A 76 -6.36 -12.71 -6.77
CA VAL A 76 -6.72 -13.03 -5.39
C VAL A 76 -7.84 -12.11 -4.89
N ARG A 77 -7.85 -10.82 -5.26
CA ARG A 77 -8.95 -9.92 -4.89
C ARG A 77 -10.27 -10.28 -5.55
N LYS A 78 -10.23 -10.72 -6.80
CA LYS A 78 -11.40 -11.24 -7.52
C LYS A 78 -11.95 -12.49 -6.83
N ILE A 79 -11.09 -13.40 -6.38
CA ILE A 79 -11.47 -14.60 -5.62
C ILE A 79 -12.08 -14.22 -4.26
N LEU A 80 -11.47 -13.28 -3.52
CA LEU A 80 -11.93 -12.83 -2.20
C LEU A 80 -13.11 -11.85 -2.24
N ARG A 81 -13.63 -11.49 -3.42
CA ARG A 81 -14.77 -10.56 -3.63
C ARG A 81 -14.67 -9.26 -2.82
N ARG A 82 -13.45 -8.73 -2.64
CA ARG A 82 -13.22 -7.48 -1.89
C ARG A 82 -13.13 -6.28 -2.83
N LYS A 83 -13.37 -5.08 -2.27
CA LYS A 83 -13.27 -3.80 -3.01
C LYS A 83 -11.88 -3.68 -3.67
N SER A 84 -11.88 -3.26 -4.93
CA SER A 84 -10.67 -3.18 -5.77
C SER A 84 -9.72 -2.09 -5.30
N SER A 85 -8.69 -2.45 -4.54
CA SER A 85 -7.57 -1.57 -4.16
C SER A 85 -6.45 -1.55 -5.24
N ILE A 86 -6.80 -1.94 -6.49
CA ILE A 86 -5.83 -2.06 -7.60
C ILE A 86 -5.25 -0.67 -7.94
N GLY A 87 -6.00 0.40 -7.65
CA GLY A 87 -5.57 1.78 -7.88
C GLY A 87 -4.50 2.30 -6.91
N ASP A 88 -4.12 1.54 -5.88
CA ASP A 88 -3.15 2.02 -4.88
C ASP A 88 -1.69 1.90 -5.34
N LEU A 89 -1.41 1.38 -6.55
CA LEU A 89 -0.07 1.24 -7.17
C LEU A 89 0.93 0.38 -6.39
N SER A 90 0.57 -0.12 -5.20
CA SER A 90 1.45 -0.89 -4.34
C SER A 90 1.89 -2.23 -4.96
N ALA A 91 1.05 -2.87 -5.78
CA ALA A 91 1.45 -4.08 -6.51
C ALA A 91 2.56 -3.79 -7.55
N VAL A 92 2.48 -2.63 -8.21
CA VAL A 92 3.49 -2.18 -9.19
C VAL A 92 4.81 -1.93 -8.48
N VAL A 93 4.80 -1.19 -7.37
CA VAL A 93 6.01 -0.94 -6.56
C VAL A 93 6.63 -2.25 -6.09
N THR A 94 5.80 -3.20 -5.62
CA THR A 94 6.30 -4.51 -5.16
C THR A 94 6.95 -5.29 -6.31
N GLY A 95 6.33 -5.32 -7.49
CA GLY A 95 6.90 -5.98 -8.67
C GLY A 95 8.19 -5.33 -9.16
N LEU A 96 8.26 -3.99 -9.14
CA LEU A 96 9.48 -3.24 -9.45
C LEU A 96 10.59 -3.59 -8.47
N LEU A 97 10.33 -3.53 -7.17
CA LEU A 97 11.33 -3.80 -6.14
C LEU A 97 11.84 -5.24 -6.18
N ILE A 98 10.97 -6.24 -6.40
CA ILE A 98 11.39 -7.64 -6.55
C ILE A 98 12.30 -7.79 -7.77
N SER A 99 11.90 -7.22 -8.91
CA SER A 99 12.64 -7.34 -10.16
C SER A 99 14.00 -6.63 -10.13
N MET A 100 14.06 -5.45 -9.50
CA MET A 100 15.32 -4.71 -9.33
C MET A 100 16.26 -5.35 -8.31
N ASN A 101 15.75 -6.23 -7.44
CA ASN A 101 16.58 -6.95 -6.48
C ASN A 101 17.17 -8.25 -7.04
N LEU A 102 16.74 -8.64 -8.25
CA LEU A 102 17.20 -9.84 -8.97
C LEU A 102 18.24 -9.46 -10.03
N PRO A 103 19.26 -10.31 -10.28
CA PRO A 103 20.16 -10.11 -11.41
C PRO A 103 19.40 -10.21 -12.74
N SER A 104 19.81 -9.44 -13.77
CA SER A 104 19.15 -9.47 -15.09
C SER A 104 19.33 -10.77 -15.88
N THR A 105 20.22 -11.65 -15.41
CA THR A 105 20.52 -12.95 -16.01
C THR A 105 19.68 -14.09 -15.44
N VAL A 106 18.83 -13.83 -14.45
CA VAL A 106 17.99 -14.89 -13.86
C VAL A 106 16.84 -15.29 -14.79
N PRO A 107 16.37 -16.53 -14.70
CA PRO A 107 15.24 -16.99 -15.49
C PRO A 107 13.94 -16.27 -15.12
N PHE A 108 13.06 -16.08 -16.11
CA PHE A 108 11.82 -15.31 -15.97
C PHE A 108 10.78 -15.93 -15.03
N TRP A 109 10.88 -17.23 -14.72
CA TRP A 109 9.97 -17.86 -13.74
C TRP A 109 10.22 -17.38 -12.31
N LEU A 110 11.43 -16.92 -12.01
CA LEU A 110 11.85 -16.55 -10.65
C LEU A 110 11.07 -15.33 -10.10
N PRO A 111 10.95 -14.20 -10.83
CA PRO A 111 10.09 -13.10 -10.40
C PRO A 111 8.62 -13.52 -10.29
N ILE A 112 8.12 -14.44 -11.11
CA ILE A 112 6.72 -14.92 -11.05
C ILE A 112 6.45 -15.63 -9.71
N VAL A 113 7.35 -16.52 -9.29
CA VAL A 113 7.25 -17.23 -8.00
C VAL A 113 7.38 -16.24 -6.83
N GLY A 114 8.33 -15.30 -6.91
CA GLY A 114 8.48 -14.25 -5.91
C GLY A 114 7.23 -13.37 -5.77
N SER A 115 6.63 -12.97 -6.91
CA SER A 115 5.39 -12.20 -6.95
C SER A 115 4.23 -12.95 -6.31
N PHE A 116 4.12 -14.26 -6.51
CA PHE A 116 3.09 -15.08 -5.87
C PHE A 116 3.22 -15.05 -4.35
N ILE A 117 4.42 -15.29 -3.81
CA ILE A 117 4.65 -15.28 -2.36
C ILE A 117 4.42 -13.89 -1.77
N ALA A 118 4.97 -12.83 -2.39
CA ALA A 118 4.77 -11.46 -1.92
C ALA A 118 3.30 -11.05 -1.88
N ILE A 119 2.55 -11.31 -2.95
CA ILE A 119 1.18 -10.82 -3.05
C ILE A 119 0.22 -11.74 -2.30
N VAL A 120 0.24 -13.04 -2.56
CA VAL A 120 -0.75 -13.96 -2.01
C VAL A 120 -0.49 -14.17 -0.53
N VAL A 121 0.72 -14.61 -0.17
CA VAL A 121 1.05 -15.01 1.21
C VAL A 121 1.24 -13.80 2.11
N VAL A 122 2.05 -12.83 1.69
CA VAL A 122 2.44 -11.73 2.59
C VAL A 122 1.42 -10.60 2.62
N LYS A 123 0.87 -10.20 1.48
CA LYS A 123 -0.02 -9.04 1.42
C LYS A 123 -1.48 -9.42 1.63
N GLN A 124 -1.95 -10.45 0.92
CA GLN A 124 -3.38 -10.66 0.76
C GLN A 124 -3.98 -11.55 1.86
N LEU A 125 -3.23 -12.49 2.45
CA LEU A 125 -3.68 -13.24 3.64
C LEU A 125 -3.96 -12.35 4.84
N PHE A 126 -3.20 -11.26 5.00
CA PHE A 126 -3.37 -10.31 6.11
C PHE A 126 -4.44 -9.24 5.84
N GLY A 127 -5.08 -9.29 4.68
CA GLY A 127 -6.20 -8.42 4.33
C GLY A 127 -5.83 -7.15 3.56
N GLY A 128 -4.58 -7.02 3.10
CA GLY A 128 -4.14 -5.95 2.19
C GLY A 128 -3.30 -4.85 2.85
N ILE A 129 -3.25 -3.68 2.19
CA ILE A 129 -2.35 -2.57 2.54
C ILE A 129 -2.66 -2.06 3.96
N GLY A 130 -1.60 -1.88 4.77
CA GLY A 130 -1.70 -1.40 6.15
C GLY A 130 -1.82 -2.50 7.21
N LYS A 131 -2.02 -3.76 6.82
CA LYS A 131 -2.02 -4.92 7.72
C LYS A 131 -0.89 -5.92 7.46
N ASN A 132 -0.02 -5.63 6.51
CA ASN A 132 1.12 -6.49 6.18
C ASN A 132 2.06 -6.56 7.39
N PHE A 133 2.25 -7.75 7.96
CA PHE A 133 3.18 -7.98 9.06
C PHE A 133 4.63 -7.69 8.66
N LEU A 134 4.96 -7.86 7.38
CA LEU A 134 6.31 -7.74 6.83
C LEU A 134 6.28 -7.15 5.41
N ASN A 135 7.39 -6.57 4.96
CA ASN A 135 7.48 -5.98 3.61
C ASN A 135 7.40 -7.09 2.53
N PRO A 136 6.37 -7.08 1.65
CA PRO A 136 6.19 -8.10 0.62
C PRO A 136 7.40 -8.32 -0.29
N ALA A 137 8.09 -7.24 -0.68
CA ALA A 137 9.25 -7.33 -1.56
C ALA A 137 10.44 -8.03 -0.88
N LEU A 138 10.68 -7.71 0.40
CA LEU A 138 11.75 -8.34 1.17
C LEU A 138 11.46 -9.81 1.46
N ALA A 139 10.22 -10.17 1.77
CA ALA A 139 9.87 -11.59 1.93
C ALA A 139 10.08 -12.40 0.66
N ALA A 140 9.63 -11.88 -0.48
CA ALA A 140 9.88 -12.54 -1.75
C ALA A 140 11.38 -12.73 -1.96
N ARG A 141 12.20 -11.73 -1.64
CA ARG A 141 13.64 -11.86 -1.78
C ARG A 141 14.23 -12.94 -0.88
N VAL A 142 13.84 -12.98 0.39
CA VAL A 142 14.29 -14.00 1.34
C VAL A 142 13.88 -15.39 0.88
N PHE A 143 12.64 -15.54 0.41
CA PHE A 143 12.14 -16.83 -0.09
C PHE A 143 12.91 -17.30 -1.33
N LEU A 144 13.15 -16.39 -2.29
CA LEU A 144 13.94 -16.67 -3.49
C LEU A 144 15.43 -16.91 -3.21
N PHE A 145 15.94 -16.46 -2.06
CA PHE A 145 17.33 -16.73 -1.64
C PHE A 145 17.47 -18.08 -0.94
N LEU A 146 16.42 -18.52 -0.23
CA LEU A 146 16.40 -19.79 0.49
C LEU A 146 16.03 -20.99 -0.38
N SER A 147 15.39 -20.77 -1.53
CA SER A 147 15.01 -21.83 -2.48
C SER A 147 16.08 -22.05 -3.55
#